data_AF-A0A7S1ZQ06-F1
#
_entry.id   AF-A0A7S1ZQ06-F1
#
_cell.length_a   1.000
_cell.length_b   1.000
_cell.length_c   1.000
_cell.angle_alpha   90.00
_cell.angle_beta   90.00
_cell.angle_gamma   90.00
#
_symmetry.space_group_name_H-M   'P 1'
#
loop_
_entity.id
_entity.type
_entity.pdbx_description
1 polymer ?
#
loop_
_entity_poly.entity_id
_entity_poly.type
_entity_poly.pdbx_seq_one_letter_code
_entity_poly.pdbx_strand_id
1 'polypeptide(L)'
;AGGRRDAASAVRARRRRLAMSDYSRSGRRVVRDMIRYLYLVVDAGRAMTEKDGAISPGRSRLDVAFDMATEFVAEYYDQNPLSHLGVVVARDGEAEMLSPLSGSRRDHA
;
A
#
# COMPACT_ATOMS: atom_id res chain seq x y z
N ALA A 1 -8.44 -46.56 0.24
CA ALA A 1 -8.65 -45.21 0.83
C ALA A 1 -7.60 -44.19 0.33
N GLY A 2 -7.45 -43.98 -0.99
CA GLY A 2 -6.35 -43.17 -1.57
C GLY A 2 -6.75 -41.92 -2.38
N GLY A 3 -7.94 -41.87 -3.00
CA GLY A 3 -8.23 -40.84 -4.03
C GLY A 3 -8.56 -39.42 -3.55
N ARG A 4 -8.98 -39.22 -2.30
CA ARG A 4 -9.41 -37.89 -1.80
C ARG A 4 -8.24 -36.99 -1.39
N ARG A 5 -7.07 -37.55 -1.08
CA ARG A 5 -5.86 -36.78 -0.72
C ARG A 5 -5.17 -36.18 -1.95
N ASP A 6 -5.27 -36.84 -3.11
CA ASP A 6 -4.72 -36.37 -4.38
C ASP A 6 -5.53 -35.25 -5.03
N ALA A 7 -6.86 -35.28 -4.95
CA ALA A 7 -7.68 -34.20 -5.47
C ALA A 7 -7.41 -32.88 -4.73
N ALA A 8 -7.26 -32.94 -3.40
CA ALA A 8 -6.99 -31.78 -2.56
C ALA A 8 -5.55 -31.23 -2.73
N SER A 9 -4.57 -32.08 -3.07
CA SER A 9 -3.21 -31.65 -3.40
C SER A 9 -3.16 -31.02 -4.80
N ALA A 10 -3.87 -31.61 -5.77
CA ALA A 10 -4.00 -31.09 -7.13
C ALA A 10 -4.69 -29.71 -7.18
N VAL A 11 -5.76 -29.51 -6.41
CA VAL A 11 -6.45 -28.21 -6.29
C VAL A 11 -5.53 -27.15 -5.67
N ARG A 12 -4.76 -27.50 -4.64
CA ARG A 12 -3.79 -26.59 -4.00
C ARG A 12 -2.62 -26.26 -4.93
N ALA A 13 -2.09 -27.23 -5.66
CA ALA A 13 -1.05 -27.03 -6.67
C ALA A 13 -1.56 -26.12 -7.81
N ARG A 14 -2.80 -26.32 -8.26
CA ARG A 14 -3.45 -25.46 -9.26
C ARG A 14 -3.67 -24.04 -8.75
N ARG A 15 -4.13 -23.85 -7.50
CA ARG A 15 -4.24 -22.52 -6.89
C ARG A 15 -2.90 -21.82 -6.76
N ARG A 16 -1.82 -22.53 -6.36
CA ARG A 16 -0.46 -21.95 -6.33
C ARG A 16 0.01 -21.55 -7.72
N ARG A 17 -0.23 -22.40 -8.73
CA ARG A 17 0.14 -22.09 -10.12
C ARG A 17 -0.64 -20.88 -10.67
N LEU A 18 -1.91 -20.72 -10.29
CA LEU A 18 -2.72 -19.55 -10.66
C LEU A 18 -2.26 -18.27 -9.93
N ALA A 19 -1.98 -18.35 -8.63
CA ALA A 19 -1.46 -17.22 -7.85
C ALA A 19 -0.07 -16.75 -8.33
N MET A 20 0.78 -17.68 -8.78
CA MET A 20 2.04 -17.36 -9.44
C MET A 20 1.85 -16.81 -10.86
N SER A 21 0.72 -17.12 -11.52
CA SER A 21 0.45 -16.72 -12.91
C SER A 21 -0.12 -15.31 -13.06
N ASP A 22 -0.75 -14.73 -12.03
CA ASP A 22 -1.27 -13.36 -12.11
C ASP A 22 -0.14 -12.31 -12.10
N TYR A 23 0.93 -12.54 -11.34
CA TYR A 23 2.09 -11.64 -11.31
C TYR A 23 3.02 -11.82 -12.53
N SER A 24 3.05 -13.02 -13.13
CA SER A 24 4.00 -13.38 -14.19
C SER A 24 3.44 -13.39 -15.63
N ARG A 25 2.10 -13.47 -15.83
CA ARG A 25 1.48 -13.37 -17.17
C ARG A 25 1.19 -11.95 -17.63
N SER A 26 1.22 -10.95 -16.74
CA SER A 26 1.31 -9.53 -17.14
C SER A 26 2.77 -9.15 -17.46
N GLY A 27 3.50 -10.03 -18.15
CA GLY A 27 4.92 -9.91 -18.50
C GLY A 27 5.26 -8.76 -19.47
N ARG A 28 4.30 -7.91 -19.82
CA ARG A 28 4.61 -6.50 -20.08
C ARG A 28 4.36 -5.76 -18.78
N ARG A 29 5.43 -5.51 -18.02
CA ARG A 29 5.49 -4.28 -17.21
C ARG A 29 5.14 -3.18 -18.20
N VAL A 30 3.90 -2.69 -18.15
CA VAL A 30 3.52 -1.56 -18.98
C VAL A 30 4.26 -0.38 -18.37
N VAL A 31 5.52 -0.24 -18.80
CA VAL A 31 6.32 0.95 -18.60
C VAL A 31 5.67 1.98 -19.51
N ARG A 32 4.59 2.58 -19.04
CA ARG A 32 4.23 3.90 -19.50
C ARG A 32 5.26 4.79 -18.81
N ASP A 33 6.00 5.55 -19.60
CA ASP A 33 6.73 6.73 -19.15
C ASP A 33 5.73 7.79 -18.63
N MET A 34 4.93 7.40 -17.63
CA MET A 34 3.81 8.15 -17.13
C MET A 34 4.25 8.89 -15.90
N ILE A 35 4.32 10.21 -16.05
CA ILE A 35 4.40 11.14 -14.93
C ILE A 35 3.08 11.02 -14.17
N ARG A 36 3.16 10.79 -12.86
CA ARG A 36 2.01 10.71 -11.96
C ARG A 36 2.01 11.92 -11.04
N TYR A 37 0.82 12.43 -10.76
CA TYR A 37 0.57 13.42 -9.73
C TYR A 37 -0.38 12.75 -8.73
N LEU A 38 0.14 12.34 -7.57
CA LEU A 38 -0.60 11.54 -6.60
C LEU A 38 -0.80 12.34 -5.31
N TYR A 39 -2.00 12.30 -4.75
CA TYR A 39 -2.26 12.76 -3.38
C TYR A 39 -2.50 11.55 -2.47
N LEU A 40 -1.67 11.41 -1.45
CA LEU A 40 -1.87 10.46 -0.36
C LEU A 40 -2.72 11.13 0.72
N VAL A 41 -3.96 10.68 0.87
CA VAL A 41 -4.88 11.18 1.90
C VAL A 41 -4.92 10.18 3.05
N VAL A 42 -4.49 10.61 4.24
CA VAL A 42 -4.46 9.79 5.45
C VAL A 42 -5.62 10.17 6.36
N ASP A 43 -6.44 9.19 6.73
CA ASP A 43 -7.45 9.36 7.77
C ASP A 43 -6.77 9.44 9.15
N ALA A 44 -6.98 10.56 9.86
CA ALA A 44 -6.55 10.78 11.24
C ALA A 44 -7.74 11.07 12.17
N GLY A 45 -8.91 10.55 11.82
CA GLY A 45 -10.11 10.60 12.64
C GLY A 45 -10.04 9.69 13.88
N ARG A 46 -11.06 9.80 14.73
CA ARG A 46 -11.12 9.09 16.02
C ARG A 46 -10.95 7.57 15.89
N ALA A 47 -11.54 6.94 14.88
CA ALA A 47 -11.44 5.49 14.66
C ALA A 47 -10.00 5.01 14.42
N MET A 48 -9.12 5.90 13.95
CA MET A 48 -7.71 5.60 13.69
C MET A 48 -6.85 5.66 14.95
N THR A 49 -7.28 6.43 15.95
CA THR A 49 -6.58 6.56 17.26
C THR A 49 -6.85 5.39 18.20
N GLU A 50 -7.84 4.55 17.90
CA GLU A 50 -8.15 3.37 18.69
C GLU A 50 -7.05 2.32 18.58
N LYS A 51 -6.68 1.74 19.72
CA LYS A 51 -5.78 0.58 19.78
C LYS A 51 -6.54 -0.65 19.32
N ASP A 52 -5.96 -1.35 18.35
CA ASP A 52 -6.52 -2.59 17.85
C ASP A 52 -5.74 -3.76 18.45
N GLY A 53 -6.44 -4.68 19.13
CA GLY A 53 -5.82 -5.86 19.73
C GLY A 53 -5.28 -6.87 18.71
N ALA A 54 -5.67 -6.75 17.43
CA ALA A 54 -5.08 -7.51 16.33
C ALA A 54 -3.82 -6.86 15.75
N ILE A 55 -3.56 -5.59 16.08
CA ILE A 55 -2.34 -4.85 15.73
C ILE A 55 -1.36 -4.99 16.90
N SER A 56 -0.05 -4.88 16.61
CA SER A 56 1.02 -4.99 17.61
C SER A 56 0.66 -4.31 18.94
N PRO A 57 0.84 -4.96 20.10
CA PRO A 57 0.33 -4.49 21.37
C PRO A 57 0.72 -3.03 21.66
N GLY A 58 -0.29 -2.21 21.95
CA GLY A 58 -0.10 -0.82 22.34
C GLY A 58 -0.12 0.20 21.21
N ARG A 59 -0.19 -0.22 19.94
CA ARG A 59 -0.26 0.67 18.76
C ARG A 59 -1.70 0.93 18.33
N SER A 60 -1.95 2.15 17.85
CA SER A 60 -3.17 2.53 17.16
C SER A 60 -3.09 2.23 15.65
N ARG A 61 -4.22 2.26 14.96
CA ARG A 61 -4.25 2.13 13.49
C ARG A 61 -3.51 3.28 12.81
N LEU A 62 -3.58 4.48 13.39
CA LEU A 62 -2.88 5.66 12.91
C LEU A 62 -1.36 5.45 12.94
N ASP A 63 -0.83 4.87 14.02
CA ASP A 63 0.61 4.61 14.12
C ASP A 63 1.09 3.69 12.98
N VAL A 64 0.32 2.63 12.68
CA VAL A 64 0.67 1.70 11.60
C VAL A 64 0.53 2.36 10.23
N ALA A 65 -0.55 3.13 10.02
CA ALA A 65 -0.76 3.86 8.77
C ALA A 65 0.37 4.86 8.51
N PHE A 66 0.89 5.51 9.56
CA PHE A 66 2.01 6.44 9.45
C PHE A 66 3.31 5.74 9.03
N ASP A 67 3.65 4.59 9.64
CA ASP A 67 4.83 3.80 9.24
C ASP A 67 4.72 3.36 7.77
N MET A 68 3.55 2.83 7.39
CA MET A 68 3.29 2.37 6.03
C MET A 68 3.31 3.52 5.02
N ALA A 69 2.78 4.68 5.38
CA ALA A 69 2.84 5.89 4.55
C ALA A 69 4.29 6.33 4.32
N THR A 70 5.12 6.28 5.37
CA THR A 70 6.55 6.65 5.29
C THR A 70 7.30 5.70 4.35
N GLU A 71 7.10 4.39 4.49
CA GLU A 71 7.68 3.38 3.60
C GLU A 71 7.19 3.56 2.16
N PHE A 72 5.89 3.77 1.99
CA PHE A 72 5.27 4.01 0.68
C PHE A 72 5.86 5.24 -0.03
N VAL A 73 6.08 6.35 0.67
CA VAL A 73 6.68 7.56 0.08
C VAL A 73 8.06 7.23 -0.50
N ALA A 74 8.90 6.52 0.25
CA ALA A 74 10.23 6.13 -0.20
C ALA A 74 10.16 5.23 -1.44
N GLU A 75 9.38 4.15 -1.38
CA GLU A 75 9.23 3.21 -2.49
C GLU A 75 8.59 3.85 -3.74
N TYR A 76 7.66 4.78 -3.53
CA TYR A 76 7.00 5.49 -4.61
C TYR A 76 8.00 6.28 -5.46
N TYR A 77 8.87 7.06 -4.83
CA TYR A 77 9.89 7.83 -5.54
C TYR A 77 10.97 6.94 -6.17
N ASP A 78 11.34 5.84 -5.54
CA ASP A 78 12.29 4.88 -6.10
C ASP A 78 11.76 4.23 -7.39
N GLN A 79 10.46 3.94 -7.45
CA GLN A 79 9.83 3.35 -8.63
C GLN A 79 9.34 4.37 -9.67
N ASN A 80 9.11 5.63 -9.27
CA ASN A 80 8.51 6.68 -10.09
C ASN A 80 9.32 8.00 -10.02
N PRO A 81 10.56 8.04 -10.52
CA PRO A 81 11.50 9.15 -10.27
C PRO A 81 11.09 10.50 -10.88
N LEU A 82 10.12 10.52 -11.82
CA LEU A 82 9.60 11.75 -12.44
C LEU A 82 8.24 12.17 -11.88
N SER A 83 7.68 11.40 -10.95
CA SER A 83 6.35 11.65 -10.41
C SER A 83 6.37 12.59 -9.21
N HIS A 84 5.20 13.13 -8.89
CA HIS A 84 5.00 14.03 -7.77
C HIS A 84 4.00 13.45 -6.78
N LEU A 85 4.23 13.71 -5.51
CA LEU A 85 3.38 13.31 -4.39
C LEU A 85 2.97 14.55 -3.60
N GLY A 86 1.75 14.60 -3.09
CA GLY A 86 1.35 15.49 -1.99
C GLY A 86 0.70 14.67 -0.88
N VAL A 87 0.82 15.13 0.37
CA VAL A 87 0.25 14.42 1.53
C VAL A 87 -0.80 15.29 2.19
N VAL A 88 -1.99 14.71 2.39
CA VAL A 88 -3.14 15.34 3.02
C VAL A 88 -3.54 14.51 4.24
N VAL A 89 -3.92 15.17 5.32
CA VAL A 89 -4.50 14.53 6.50
C VAL A 89 -5.96 14.94 6.62
N ALA A 90 -6.85 13.96 6.76
CA ALA A 90 -8.26 14.18 7.01
C ALA A 90 -8.55 13.99 8.50
N ARG A 91 -8.99 15.06 9.18
CA ARG A 91 -9.25 15.05 10.62
C ARG A 91 -10.35 16.04 10.97
N ASP A 92 -11.21 15.66 11.90
CA ASP A 92 -12.26 16.53 12.47
C ASP A 92 -13.19 17.17 11.39
N GLY A 93 -13.39 16.46 10.27
CA GLY A 93 -14.21 16.91 9.15
C GLY A 93 -13.49 17.81 8.14
N GLU A 94 -12.22 18.11 8.36
CA GLU A 94 -11.39 18.95 7.49
C GLU A 94 -10.26 18.16 6.85
N ALA A 95 -9.80 18.63 5.69
CA ALA A 95 -8.65 18.09 4.97
C ALA A 95 -7.53 19.13 4.98
N GLU A 96 -6.43 18.80 5.64
CA GLU A 96 -5.26 19.66 5.77
C GLU A 96 -4.12 19.16 4.88
N MET A 97 -3.51 20.08 4.12
CA MET A 97 -2.33 19.77 3.30
C MET A 97 -1.09 19.70 4.21
N LEU A 98 -0.65 18.49 4.55
CA LEU A 98 0.54 18.29 5.37
C LEU A 98 1.83 18.60 4.60
N SER A 99 1.87 18.20 3.32
CA SER A 99 2.93 18.61 2.41
C SER A 99 2.35 18.85 1.00
N PRO A 100 2.74 19.94 0.33
CA PRO A 100 2.26 20.25 -1.01
C PRO A 100 2.76 19.22 -2.02
N LEU A 101 2.16 19.24 -3.21
CA LEU A 101 2.61 18.42 -4.33
C LEU A 101 4.07 18.78 -4.69
N SER A 102 4.98 17.83 -4.54
CA SER A 102 6.41 17.97 -4.86
C SER A 102 6.94 16.75 -5.60
N GLY A 103 8.06 16.91 -6.30
CA GLY A 103 8.83 15.80 -6.90
C GLY A 103 10.01 15.34 -6.03
N SER A 104 10.16 15.91 -4.83
CA SER A 104 11.26 15.60 -3.90
C SER A 104 10.73 14.83 -2.71
N ARG A 105 11.24 13.61 -2.51
CA ARG A 105 10.94 12.80 -1.31
C ARG A 105 11.22 13.53 0.02
N ARG A 106 12.17 14.47 0.03
CA ARG A 106 12.56 15.21 1.24
C ARG A 106 11.49 16.19 1.71
N ASP A 107 10.54 16.51 0.84
CA ASP A 107 9.48 17.47 1.12
C ASP A 107 8.30 16.81 1.87
N HIS A 108 8.38 15.48 2.07
CA HIS A 108 7.37 14.65 2.73
C HIS A 108 7.94 13.86 3.93
N ALA A 109 9.15 14.17 4.38
CA ALA A 109 9.88 13.47 5.44
C ALA A 109 9.59 14.02 6.85
#